data_AF-A0A093YGL2-F1
#
_entry.id   AF-A0A093YGL2-F1
#
_cell.length_a   1.000
_cell.length_b   1.000
_cell.length_c   1.000
_cell.angle_alpha   90.00
_cell.angle_beta   90.00
_cell.angle_gamma   90.00
#
_symmetry.space_group_name_H-M   'P 1'
#
loop_
_entity.id
_entity.type
_entity.pdbx_description
1 polymer ?
#
loop_
_entity_poly.entity_id
_entity_poly.type
_entity_poly.pdbx_seq_one_letter_code
_entity_poly.pdbx_strand_id
1 'polypeptide(L)'
;MFMGSTIGMIVSLAITAATAAVFVHNGSKTASTASIFFIYLFGVIFAFAYTSMQPIYPAEVMSNDMRAKGMGTFKLTAGAAGFLNTFVAPIALTNIGYWFYVFFVFWDCFELGFIYMFFVETKGRTLEELDAVFEAKNPRKASTAVIKLRDEEQYSKFVTE
;
A
#
# COMPACT_ATOMS: atom_id res chain seq x y z
N MET A 1 9.58 0.98 -0.87
CA MET A 1 9.25 0.08 0.28
C MET A 1 7.84 -0.53 0.19
N PHE A 2 6.83 0.23 -0.23
CA PHE A 2 5.45 -0.23 -0.38
C PHE A 2 5.28 -1.52 -1.20
N MET A 3 5.93 -1.64 -2.36
CA MET A 3 5.80 -2.83 -3.20
C MET A 3 6.23 -4.13 -2.49
N GLY A 4 7.32 -4.08 -1.73
CA GLY A 4 7.83 -5.26 -1.01
C GLY A 4 6.88 -5.71 0.11
N SER A 5 6.31 -4.75 0.85
CA SER A 5 5.30 -5.05 1.87
C SER A 5 4.00 -5.57 1.27
N THR A 6 3.51 -4.98 0.17
CA THR A 6 2.28 -5.41 -0.47
C THR A 6 2.41 -6.83 -1.03
N ILE A 7 3.56 -7.21 -1.61
CA ILE A 7 3.82 -8.59 -2.01
C ILE A 7 3.79 -9.55 -0.80
N GLY A 8 4.42 -9.17 0.32
CA GLY A 8 4.39 -9.97 1.55
C GLY A 8 2.99 -10.16 2.12
N MET A 9 2.14 -9.12 2.03
CA MET A 9 0.73 -9.18 2.41
C MET A 9 -0.07 -10.10 1.49
N ILE A 10 0.07 -9.95 0.16
CA ILE A 10 -0.59 -10.83 -0.83
C ILE A 10 -0.26 -12.29 -0.57
N VAL A 11 1.03 -12.62 -0.37
CA VAL A 11 1.46 -14.01 -0.12
C VAL A 11 0.86 -14.54 1.17
N SER A 12 0.95 -13.78 2.26
CA SER A 12 0.42 -14.20 3.56
C SER A 12 -1.09 -14.43 3.51
N LEU A 13 -1.82 -13.50 2.88
CA LEU A 13 -3.27 -13.57 2.79
C LEU A 13 -3.77 -14.64 1.80
N ALA A 14 -3.03 -14.88 0.71
CA ALA A 14 -3.30 -15.99 -0.22
C ALA A 14 -3.13 -17.35 0.46
N ILE A 15 -2.11 -17.51 1.32
CA ILE A 15 -1.92 -18.73 2.11
C ILE A 15 -3.05 -18.88 3.12
N THR A 16 -3.47 -17.80 3.81
CA THR A 16 -4.64 -17.82 4.69
C THR A 16 -5.90 -18.24 3.95
N ALA A 17 -6.16 -17.70 2.75
CA ALA A 17 -7.33 -18.06 1.95
C ALA A 17 -7.30 -19.54 1.53
N ALA A 18 -6.17 -20.03 1.05
CA ALA A 18 -6.01 -21.43 0.63
C ALA A 18 -6.18 -22.40 1.80
N THR A 19 -5.55 -22.12 2.94
CA THR A 19 -5.66 -22.96 4.14
C THR A 19 -7.05 -22.91 4.78
N ALA A 20 -7.73 -21.77 4.72
CA ALA A 20 -9.13 -21.65 5.12
C ALA A 20 -10.06 -22.48 4.22
N ALA A 21 -9.85 -22.47 2.90
CA ALA A 21 -10.62 -23.32 1.98
C ALA A 21 -10.42 -24.82 2.27
N VAL A 22 -9.17 -25.24 2.50
CA VAL A 22 -8.84 -26.64 2.86
C VAL A 22 -9.50 -27.04 4.19
N PHE A 23 -9.55 -26.14 5.18
CA PHE A 23 -10.24 -26.40 6.43
C PHE A 23 -11.74 -26.62 6.24
N VAL A 24 -12.39 -25.81 5.39
CA VAL A 24 -13.83 -25.95 5.09
C VAL A 24 -14.15 -27.27 4.40
N HIS A 25 -13.30 -27.75 3.48
CA HIS A 25 -13.55 -28.99 2.75
C HIS A 25 -13.15 -30.26 3.49
N ASN A 26 -12.04 -30.24 4.24
CA ASN A 26 -11.45 -31.45 4.82
C ASN A 26 -11.47 -31.48 6.36
N GLY A 27 -11.87 -30.39 7.03
CA GLY A 27 -11.90 -30.30 8.50
C GLY A 27 -10.53 -30.43 9.17
N SER A 28 -9.43 -30.26 8.42
CA SER A 28 -8.07 -30.52 8.93
C SER A 28 -7.64 -29.47 9.94
N LYS A 29 -7.41 -29.88 11.19
CA LYS A 29 -6.96 -29.01 12.29
C LYS A 29 -5.64 -28.31 11.98
N THR A 30 -4.73 -28.98 11.27
CA THR A 30 -3.45 -28.42 10.83
C THR A 30 -3.63 -27.24 9.87
N ALA A 31 -4.62 -27.30 8.96
CA ALA A 31 -4.90 -26.21 8.03
C ALA A 31 -5.45 -24.97 8.76
N SER A 32 -6.27 -25.16 9.79
CA SER A 32 -6.77 -24.05 10.62
C SER A 32 -5.65 -23.39 11.45
N THR A 33 -4.72 -24.16 12.02
CA THR A 33 -3.58 -23.57 12.73
C THR A 33 -2.68 -22.76 11.78
N ALA A 34 -2.45 -23.27 10.57
CA ALA A 34 -1.69 -22.54 9.56
C ALA A 34 -2.39 -21.23 9.15
N SER A 35 -3.71 -21.25 8.90
CA SER A 35 -4.45 -20.04 8.50
C SER A 35 -4.36 -18.93 9.54
N ILE A 36 -4.45 -19.30 10.83
CA ILE A 36 -4.29 -18.39 11.96
C ILE A 36 -2.88 -17.79 12.01
N PHE A 37 -1.85 -18.60 11.83
CA PHE A 37 -0.47 -18.10 11.80
C PHE A 37 -0.25 -17.05 10.70
N PHE A 38 -0.71 -17.35 9.48
CA PHE A 38 -0.51 -16.46 8.33
C PHE A 38 -1.35 -15.17 8.40
N ILE A 39 -2.54 -15.19 9.01
CA ILE A 39 -3.31 -13.95 9.20
C ILE A 39 -2.66 -13.02 10.23
N TYR A 40 -2.01 -13.58 11.27
CA TYR A 40 -1.21 -12.78 12.20
C TYR A 40 0.07 -12.26 11.54
N LEU A 41 0.72 -13.07 10.69
CA LEU A 41 1.87 -12.62 9.91
C LEU A 41 1.51 -11.45 8.98
N PHE A 42 0.36 -11.52 8.30
CA PHE A 42 -0.21 -10.40 7.56
C PHE A 42 -0.36 -9.16 8.45
N GLY A 43 -0.94 -9.32 9.65
CA GLY A 43 -1.11 -8.23 10.61
C GLY A 43 0.20 -7.56 11.04
N VAL A 44 1.27 -8.34 11.22
CA VAL A 44 2.61 -7.80 11.54
C VAL A 44 3.16 -6.97 10.37
N ILE A 45 3.10 -7.50 9.14
CA ILE A 45 3.59 -6.78 7.95
C ILE A 45 2.78 -5.50 7.74
N PHE A 46 1.46 -5.59 7.88
CA PHE A 46 0.56 -4.44 7.75
C PHE A 46 0.86 -3.35 8.79
N ALA A 47 1.02 -3.73 10.06
CA ALA A 47 1.29 -2.77 11.14
C ALA A 47 2.64 -2.06 10.97
N PHE A 48 3.70 -2.79 10.61
CA PHE A 48 5.04 -2.22 10.51
C PHE A 48 5.24 -1.38 9.25
N ALA A 49 4.84 -1.91 8.09
CA ALA A 49 5.08 -1.24 6.82
C ALA A 49 3.90 -0.36 6.40
N TYR A 50 2.70 -0.91 6.39
CA TYR A 50 1.58 -0.25 5.74
C TYR A 50 0.99 0.90 6.58
N THR A 51 0.69 0.64 7.85
CA THR A 51 0.10 1.63 8.78
C THR A 51 1.01 2.84 8.97
N SER A 52 2.32 2.64 9.06
CA SER A 52 3.28 3.74 9.24
C SER A 52 3.43 4.58 7.96
N MET A 53 3.42 3.94 6.79
CA MET A 53 3.64 4.64 5.53
C MET A 53 2.38 5.32 4.96
N GLN A 54 1.18 4.83 5.28
CA GLN A 54 -0.11 5.40 4.84
C GLN A 54 -0.23 6.93 5.01
N PRO A 55 0.11 7.52 6.18
CA PRO A 55 0.08 8.98 6.35
C PRO A 55 1.34 9.69 5.84
N ILE A 56 2.47 8.98 5.73
CA ILE A 56 3.76 9.58 5.33
C ILE A 56 3.75 9.91 3.84
N TYR A 57 3.33 8.96 3.00
CA TYR A 57 3.33 9.14 1.56
C TYR A 57 2.51 10.36 1.08
N PRO A 58 1.22 10.54 1.44
CA PRO A 58 0.48 11.73 1.03
C PRO A 58 1.04 13.02 1.62
N ALA A 59 1.73 12.95 2.78
CA ALA A 59 2.43 14.11 3.32
C ALA A 59 3.64 14.49 2.45
N GLU A 60 4.40 13.51 1.94
CA GLU A 60 5.57 13.74 1.08
C GLU A 60 5.20 14.20 -0.33
N VAL A 61 4.10 13.70 -0.90
CA VAL A 61 3.65 14.03 -2.26
C VAL A 61 2.96 15.39 -2.35
N MET A 62 2.39 15.88 -1.25
CA MET A 62 1.65 17.15 -1.25
C MET A 62 2.58 18.34 -0.99
N SER A 63 2.41 19.41 -1.78
CA SER A 63 3.08 20.69 -1.56
C SER A 63 2.71 21.30 -0.21
N ASN A 64 3.62 22.07 0.38
CA ASN A 64 3.48 22.54 1.77
C ASN A 64 2.19 23.34 2.02
N ASP A 65 1.78 24.14 1.03
CA ASP A 65 0.58 24.99 1.11
C ASP A 65 -0.73 24.18 1.10
N MET A 66 -0.75 23.03 0.41
CA MET A 66 -1.93 22.18 0.30
C MET A 66 -1.91 20.98 1.26
N ARG A 67 -0.75 20.70 1.89
CA ARG A 67 -0.52 19.55 2.77
C ARG A 67 -1.57 19.42 3.87
N ALA A 68 -1.91 20.52 4.56
CA ALA A 68 -2.90 20.47 5.64
C ALA A 68 -4.29 20.04 5.14
N LYS A 69 -4.73 20.57 3.99
CA LYS A 69 -6.02 20.22 3.38
C LYS A 69 -6.02 18.78 2.85
N GLY A 70 -4.93 18.38 2.17
CA GLY A 70 -4.75 17.02 1.66
C GLY A 70 -4.78 15.96 2.75
N MET A 71 -4.05 16.19 3.85
CA MET A 71 -4.03 15.29 5.01
C MET A 71 -5.37 15.24 5.73
N GLY A 72 -6.13 16.34 5.75
CA GLY A 72 -7.51 16.37 6.25
C GLY A 72 -8.43 15.43 5.46
N THR A 73 -8.43 15.56 4.12
CA THR A 73 -9.22 14.69 3.23
C THR A 73 -8.80 13.22 3.33
N PHE A 74 -7.50 12.95 3.45
CA PHE A 74 -6.98 11.60 3.69
C PHE A 74 -7.58 11.00 4.97
N LYS A 75 -7.55 11.73 6.09
CA LYS A 75 -8.11 11.24 7.36
C LYS A 75 -9.60 10.97 7.29
N LEU A 76 -10.36 11.83 6.62
CA LEU A 76 -11.81 11.63 6.44
C LEU A 76 -12.10 10.39 5.60
N THR A 77 -11.40 10.23 4.48
CA THR A 77 -11.59 9.09 3.56
C THR A 77 -11.15 7.78 4.21
N ALA A 78 -9.99 7.77 4.88
CA ALA A 78 -9.48 6.63 5.62
C ALA A 78 -10.40 6.27 6.79
N GLY A 79 -10.95 7.26 7.49
CA GLY A 79 -11.94 7.05 8.55
C GLY A 79 -13.22 6.41 8.04
N ALA A 80 -13.75 6.88 6.90
CA ALA A 80 -14.93 6.30 6.27
C ALA A 80 -14.70 4.86 5.79
N ALA A 81 -13.55 4.59 5.15
CA ALA A 81 -13.15 3.25 4.75
C ALA A 81 -12.96 2.31 5.96
N GLY A 82 -12.33 2.81 7.03
CA GLY A 82 -12.15 2.08 8.28
C GLY A 82 -13.47 1.76 8.99
N PHE A 83 -14.43 2.69 8.95
CA PHE A 83 -15.79 2.46 9.44
C PHE A 83 -16.47 1.32 8.66
N LEU A 84 -16.46 1.40 7.33
CA LEU A 84 -17.02 0.33 6.49
C LEU A 84 -16.36 -1.00 6.78
N ASN A 85 -15.03 -1.06 6.85
CA ASN A 85 -14.32 -2.30 7.13
C ASN A 85 -14.71 -2.87 8.50
N THR A 86 -14.82 -2.03 9.54
CA THR A 86 -15.17 -2.49 10.90
C THR A 86 -16.56 -3.11 10.98
N PHE A 87 -17.56 -2.54 10.30
CA PHE A 87 -18.95 -3.01 10.38
C PHE A 87 -19.29 -4.06 9.32
N VAL A 88 -18.74 -3.94 8.11
CA VAL A 88 -19.04 -4.83 6.99
C VAL A 88 -18.21 -6.11 7.04
N ALA A 89 -16.96 -6.07 7.52
CA ALA A 89 -16.10 -7.26 7.59
C ALA A 89 -16.74 -8.44 8.35
N PRO A 90 -17.30 -8.30 9.57
CA PRO A 90 -17.90 -9.43 10.27
C PRO A 90 -19.14 -9.99 9.56
N ILE A 91 -19.95 -9.12 8.94
CA ILE A 91 -21.14 -9.50 8.16
C ILE A 91 -20.71 -10.30 6.93
N ALA A 92 -19.71 -9.79 6.20
CA ALA A 92 -19.16 -10.46 5.04
C ALA A 92 -18.55 -11.81 5.43
N LEU A 93 -17.69 -11.86 6.44
CA LEU A 93 -17.06 -13.11 6.88
C LEU A 93 -18.09 -14.18 7.26
N THR A 94 -19.23 -13.80 7.87
CA THR A 94 -20.31 -14.72 8.22
C THR A 94 -21.04 -15.25 6.98
N ASN A 95 -21.29 -14.40 5.98
CA ASN A 95 -22.07 -14.75 4.80
C ASN A 95 -21.26 -15.46 3.70
N ILE A 96 -20.03 -15.02 3.46
CA ILE A 96 -19.18 -15.50 2.35
C ILE A 96 -17.99 -16.36 2.83
N GLY A 97 -17.72 -16.43 4.14
CA GLY A 97 -16.70 -17.30 4.71
C GLY A 97 -15.30 -17.05 4.15
N TYR A 98 -14.65 -18.09 3.64
CA TYR A 98 -13.27 -18.00 3.14
C TYR A 98 -13.13 -17.12 1.88
N TRP A 99 -14.22 -16.90 1.12
CA TRP A 99 -14.20 -16.01 -0.05
C TRP A 99 -13.90 -14.56 0.31
N PHE A 100 -14.15 -14.16 1.57
CA PHE A 100 -13.75 -12.87 2.09
C PHE A 100 -12.23 -12.66 1.96
N TYR A 101 -11.43 -13.66 2.33
CA TYR A 101 -9.97 -13.56 2.20
C TYR A 101 -9.51 -13.48 0.74
N VAL A 102 -10.16 -14.22 -0.16
CA VAL A 102 -9.86 -14.16 -1.60
C VAL A 102 -10.14 -12.77 -2.19
N PHE A 103 -11.22 -12.13 -1.76
CA PHE A 103 -11.53 -10.75 -2.16
C PHE A 103 -10.41 -9.78 -1.77
N PHE A 104 -9.89 -9.86 -0.53
CA PHE A 104 -8.78 -9.01 -0.11
C PHE A 104 -7.48 -9.34 -0.82
N VAL A 105 -7.20 -10.60 -1.17
CA VAL A 105 -6.04 -10.95 -2.01
C VAL A 105 -6.12 -10.25 -3.37
N PHE A 106 -7.31 -10.22 -3.98
CA PHE A 106 -7.52 -9.50 -5.23
C PHE A 106 -7.35 -7.99 -5.05
N TRP A 107 -7.88 -7.43 -3.95
CA TRP A 107 -7.72 -6.02 -3.61
C TRP A 107 -6.24 -5.64 -3.45
N ASP A 108 -5.46 -6.43 -2.72
CA ASP A 108 -4.02 -6.21 -2.53
C ASP A 108 -3.26 -6.32 -3.87
N CYS A 109 -3.68 -7.23 -4.76
CA CYS A 109 -3.11 -7.33 -6.11
C CYS A 109 -3.41 -6.09 -6.96
N PHE A 110 -4.65 -5.59 -6.90
CA PHE A 110 -5.04 -4.35 -7.57
C PHE A 110 -4.22 -3.17 -7.04
N GLU A 111 -4.05 -3.10 -5.71
CA GLU A 111 -3.25 -2.09 -5.06
C GLU A 111 -1.77 -2.16 -5.47
N LEU A 112 -1.20 -3.36 -5.55
CA LEU A 112 0.16 -3.56 -6.06
C LEU A 112 0.29 -3.05 -7.50
N GLY A 113 -0.69 -3.31 -8.36
CA GLY A 113 -0.73 -2.79 -9.73
C GLY A 113 -0.83 -1.27 -9.77
N PHE A 114 -1.66 -0.69 -8.90
CA PHE A 114 -1.82 0.76 -8.78
C PHE A 114 -0.54 1.44 -8.28
N ILE A 115 0.08 0.89 -7.23
CA ILE A 115 1.38 1.34 -6.72
C ILE A 115 2.43 1.23 -7.81
N TYR A 116 2.49 0.08 -8.51
CA TYR A 116 3.47 -0.12 -9.57
C TYR A 116 3.35 0.92 -10.68
N MET A 117 2.14 1.33 -11.06
CA MET A 117 1.90 2.25 -12.17
C MET A 117 1.96 3.74 -11.77
N PHE A 118 1.47 4.10 -10.58
CA PHE A 118 1.25 5.52 -10.21
C PHE A 118 2.14 6.02 -9.07
N PHE A 119 2.72 5.14 -8.25
CA PHE A 119 3.54 5.62 -7.14
C PHE A 119 4.93 6.04 -7.59
N VAL A 120 5.37 7.17 -7.03
CA VAL A 120 6.69 7.77 -7.20
C VAL A 120 7.51 7.37 -5.98
N GLU A 121 8.72 6.85 -6.16
CA GLU A 121 9.55 6.51 -4.99
C GLU A 121 10.09 7.81 -4.36
N THR A 122 9.60 8.13 -3.17
CA THR A 122 9.95 9.35 -2.42
C THR A 122 11.15 9.18 -1.49
N LYS A 123 11.66 7.94 -1.34
CA LYS A 123 12.66 7.60 -0.34
C LYS A 123 13.99 8.33 -0.57
N GLY A 124 14.41 9.10 0.44
CA GLY A 124 15.74 9.71 0.50
C GLY A 124 15.91 10.95 -0.39
N ARG A 125 14.80 11.61 -0.78
CA ARG A 125 14.79 12.89 -1.50
C ARG A 125 14.32 14.01 -0.60
N THR A 126 14.82 15.22 -0.82
CA THR A 126 14.26 16.42 -0.16
C THR A 126 12.91 16.80 -0.79
N LEU A 127 12.13 17.64 -0.11
CA LEU A 127 10.85 18.13 -0.66
C LEU A 127 11.05 18.88 -1.98
N GLU A 128 12.15 19.62 -2.11
CA GLU A 128 12.51 20.37 -3.33
C GLU A 128 12.87 19.43 -4.50
N GLU A 129 13.60 18.33 -4.21
CA GLU A 129 13.90 17.29 -5.20
C GLU A 129 12.64 16.52 -5.62
N LEU A 130 11.65 16.39 -4.74
CA LEU A 130 10.36 15.78 -5.07
C LEU A 130 9.52 16.68 -5.98
N ASP A 131 9.47 17.98 -5.72
CA ASP A 131 8.75 18.93 -6.57
C ASP A 131 9.28 18.89 -8.01
N ALA A 132 10.61 18.84 -8.19
CA ALA A 132 11.25 18.67 -9.51
C ALA A 132 10.88 17.36 -10.22
N VAL A 133 10.66 16.29 -9.46
CA VAL A 133 10.28 14.97 -9.98
C VAL A 133 8.82 14.94 -10.39
N PHE A 134 7.95 15.62 -9.65
CA PHE A 134 6.54 15.77 -9.99
C PHE A 134 6.32 16.71 -11.18
N GLU A 135 7.22 17.65 -11.43
CA GLU A 135 7.20 18.56 -12.58
C GLU A 135 7.71 17.90 -13.89
N ALA A 136 8.47 16.81 -13.79
CA ALA A 136 8.96 16.07 -14.95
C ALA A 136 7.81 15.42 -15.75
N LYS A 137 7.96 15.35 -17.08
CA LYS A 137 6.98 14.79 -18.03
C LYS A 137 6.52 13.35 -17.71
N ASN A 138 7.35 12.58 -16.99
CA ASN A 138 7.02 11.25 -16.47
C ASN A 138 7.54 11.08 -15.03
N PRO A 139 6.75 11.48 -14.01
CA PRO A 139 7.19 11.51 -12.61
C PRO A 139 7.67 10.16 -12.08
N ARG A 140 7.03 9.06 -12.53
CA ARG A 140 7.42 7.69 -12.17
C ARG A 140 8.84 7.32 -12.62
N LYS A 141 9.19 7.62 -13.88
CA LYS A 141 10.53 7.31 -14.43
C LYS A 141 11.59 8.23 -13.79
N ALA A 142 11.25 9.49 -13.55
CA ALA A 142 12.12 10.44 -12.85
C ALA A 142 12.41 10.03 -11.39
N SER A 143 11.45 9.36 -10.73
CA SER A 143 11.64 8.83 -9.36
C SER A 143 12.57 7.61 -9.28
N THR A 144 12.72 6.86 -10.37
CA THR A 144 13.60 5.68 -10.45
C THR A 144 15.02 6.04 -10.87
N ALA A 145 15.22 7.17 -11.54
CA ALA A 145 16.55 7.73 -11.77
C ALA A 145 17.09 8.35 -10.48
N VAL A 146 18.13 7.76 -9.89
CA VAL A 146 18.80 8.31 -8.71
C VAL A 146 19.63 9.51 -9.15
N ILE A 147 19.04 10.70 -9.13
CA ILE A 147 19.76 11.93 -9.38
C ILE A 147 19.76 12.68 -8.05
N LYS A 148 20.91 12.67 -7.38
CA LYS A 148 21.18 13.64 -6.33
C LYS A 148 21.38 14.97 -7.03
N LEU A 149 20.41 15.87 -6.94
CA LEU A 149 20.53 17.20 -7.51
C LEU A 149 21.47 17.99 -6.58
N ARG A 150 22.79 17.80 -6.77
CA ARG A 150 23.81 18.51 -5.99
C ARG A 150 24.27 19.81 -6.65
N ASP A 151 24.00 20.02 -7.94
CA ASP A 151 24.43 21.18 -8.72
C ASP A 151 23.28 21.76 -9.58
N GLU A 152 23.08 23.08 -9.54
CA GLU A 152 22.01 23.83 -10.27
C GLU A 152 22.01 23.58 -11.79
N GLU A 153 23.15 23.21 -12.35
CA GLU A 153 23.32 22.95 -13.79
C GLU A 153 22.62 21.65 -14.25
N GLN A 154 22.49 20.65 -13.37
CA GLN A 154 21.73 19.43 -13.65
C GLN A 154 20.21 19.65 -13.58
N TYR A 155 19.74 20.58 -12.75
CA TYR A 155 18.31 20.92 -12.62
C TYR A 155 17.75 21.47 -13.93
N SER A 156 18.46 22.42 -14.54
CA SER A 156 18.05 23.04 -15.82
C SER A 156 17.93 22.04 -16.98
N LYS A 157 18.86 21.07 -17.06
CA LYS A 157 18.81 20.00 -18.07
C LYS A 157 17.68 18.99 -17.84
N PHE A 158 17.32 18.71 -16.58
CA PHE A 158 16.28 17.74 -16.25
C PHE A 158 14.86 18.25 -16.50
N VAL A 159 14.64 19.55 -16.36
CA VAL A 159 13.34 20.18 -16.61
C VAL A 159 13.06 20.37 -18.11
N THR A 160 14.10 20.38 -18.95
CA THR A 160 13.98 20.66 -20.40
C THR A 160 13.88 19.43 -21.31
N GLU A 161 14.19 18.20 -20.83
CA GLU A 161 14.09 16.94 -21.58
C GLU A 161 12.92 16.04 -21.13
#